data_AF-K1PG26-F1
#
_entry.id   AF-K1PG26-F1
#
_cell.length_a   1.000
_cell.length_b   1.000
_cell.length_c   1.000
_cell.angle_alpha   90.00
_cell.angle_beta   90.00
_cell.angle_gamma   90.00
#
_symmetry.space_group_name_H-M   'P 1'
#
loop_
_entity.id
_entity.type
_entity.pdbx_description
1 polymer ?
#
loop_
_entity_poly.entity_id
_entity_poly.type
_entity_poly.pdbx_seq_one_letter_code
_entity_poly.pdbx_strand_id
1 'polypeptide(L)' 'MWGRKKNNTSMTYEKLSRAMRYYYKRGILDRVDGRRLVYKFGPNSHGWKD' A
#
# COMPACT_ATOMS: atom_id res chain seq x y z
N MET A 1 6.34 -10.19 5.50
CA MET A 1 5.31 -10.49 4.48
C MET A 1 3.91 -10.35 5.08
N TRP A 2 3.01 -9.64 4.38
CA TRP A 2 1.65 -9.34 4.88
C TRP A 2 0.79 -10.59 5.14
N GLY A 3 0.85 -11.59 4.27
CA GLY A 3 0.10 -12.86 4.43
C GLY A 3 0.43 -13.58 5.74
N ARG A 4 1.72 -13.76 6.04
CA ARG A 4 2.18 -14.36 7.31
C ARG A 4 1.73 -13.54 8.53
N LYS A 5 1.76 -12.21 8.45
CA LYS A 5 1.32 -11.33 9.56
C LYS A 5 -0.18 -11.47 9.87
N LYS A 6 -0.98 -11.83 8.87
CA LYS A 6 -2.45 -12.00 8.97
C LYS A 6 -2.89 -13.47 8.93
N ASN A 7 -1.96 -14.43 9.07
CA ASN A 7 -2.22 -15.87 8.94
C ASN A 7 -3.03 -16.25 7.69
N ASN A 8 -2.81 -15.54 6.57
CA ASN A 8 -3.44 -15.82 5.29
C ASN A 8 -2.40 -16.35 4.30
N THR A 9 -2.39 -17.66 4.11
CA THR A 9 -1.48 -18.38 3.19
C THR A 9 -1.78 -18.10 1.72
N SER A 10 -3.00 -17.67 1.39
CA SER A 10 -3.43 -17.33 0.02
C SER A 10 -3.17 -15.86 -0.37
N MET A 11 -2.43 -15.11 0.43
CA MET A 11 -2.15 -13.69 0.17
C MET A 11 -1.20 -13.52 -1.02
N THR A 12 -1.62 -12.73 -2.01
CA THR A 12 -0.81 -12.41 -3.20
C THR A 12 -0.59 -10.91 -3.34
N TYR A 13 0.30 -10.51 -4.24
CA TYR A 13 0.55 -9.10 -4.54
C TYR A 13 -0.67 -8.40 -5.16
N GLU A 14 -1.47 -9.10 -5.97
CA GLU A 14 -2.69 -8.58 -6.59
C GLU A 14 -3.71 -8.18 -5.52
N LYS A 15 -3.90 -9.04 -4.50
CA LYS A 15 -4.76 -8.76 -3.35
C LYS A 15 -4.23 -7.60 -2.51
N LEU A 16 -2.92 -7.57 -2.26
CA LEU A 16 -2.26 -6.48 -1.53
C LEU A 16 -2.39 -5.14 -2.27
N SER A 17 -2.07 -5.11 -3.56
CA SER A 17 -2.15 -3.90 -4.38
C SER A 17 -3.59 -3.38 -4.50
N ARG A 18 -4.59 -4.27 -4.48
CA ARG A 18 -6.01 -3.88 -4.40
C ARG A 18 -6.34 -3.15 -3.11
N ALA A 19 -5.81 -3.62 -1.98
CA ALA A 19 -5.95 -2.95 -0.68
C ALA A 19 -5.25 -1.58 -0.69
N MET A 20 -4.04 -1.50 -1.24
CA MET A 20 -3.29 -0.25 -1.34
C MET A 20 -4.01 0.83 -2.16
N ARG A 21 -4.76 0.46 -3.20
CA ARG A 21 -5.58 1.44 -3.96
C ARG A 21 -6.68 2.10 -3.13
N TYR A 22 -7.20 1.44 -2.10
CA TYR A 22 -8.16 2.07 -1.18
C TYR A 22 -7.52 3.16 -0.30
N TYR A 23 -6.20 3.15 -0.14
CA TYR A 23 -5.48 4.17 0.61
C TYR A 23 -5.38 5.51 -0.12
N TYR A 24 -5.60 5.55 -1.44
CA TYR A 24 -5.60 6.79 -2.21
C TYR A 24 -6.71 7.74 -1.77
N LYS A 25 -7.95 7.24 -1.66
CA LYS A 25 -9.08 8.04 -1.17
C LYS A 25 -8.89 8.49 0.28
N ARG A 26 -8.12 7.74 1.06
CA ARG A 26 -7.85 8.03 2.48
C ARG A 26 -6.63 8.93 2.70
N GLY A 27 -5.91 9.32 1.64
CA GLY A 27 -4.68 10.12 1.74
C GLY A 27 -3.50 9.43 2.44
N ILE A 28 -3.58 8.11 2.65
CA ILE A 28 -2.50 7.34 3.29
C ILE A 28 -1.39 7.05 2.26
N LEU A 29 -1.77 6.76 1.01
CA LEU A 29 -0.84 6.64 -0.10
C LEU A 29 -1.24 7.61 -1.21
N ASP A 30 -0.25 8.14 -1.92
CA ASP A 30 -0.44 8.88 -3.16
C ASP A 30 -0.21 7.95 -4.36
N ARG A 31 -0.97 8.19 -5.43
CA ARG A 31 -0.78 7.50 -6.70
C ARG A 31 0.48 8.02 -7.39
N VAL A 32 1.29 7.11 -7.92
CA VAL A 32 2.47 7.43 -8.74
C VAL A 32 2.22 6.98 -10.17
N ASP A 33 1.97 7.93 -11.06
CA ASP A 33 1.68 7.64 -12.46
C ASP A 33 2.92 7.24 -13.26
N GLY A 34 2.73 6.39 -14.27
CA GLY A 34 3.79 5.95 -15.18
C GLY A 34 4.85 5.02 -14.55
N ARG A 35 4.74 4.64 -13.28
CA ARG A 35 5.72 3.78 -12.60
C ARG A 35 5.06 2.53 -12.02
N ARG A 36 5.57 1.36 -12.39
CA ARG A 36 5.11 0.06 -11.85
C ARG A 36 5.79 -0.21 -10.52
N LEU A 37 5.04 -0.76 -9.56
CA LEU A 37 5.54 -1.17 -8.24
C LEU A 37 6.13 -0.03 -7.38
N VAL A 38 5.88 1.23 -7.76
CA VAL A 38 6.31 2.41 -6.99
C VAL A 38 5.11 2.98 -6.24
N TYR A 39 5.31 3.25 -4.96
CA TYR A 39 4.30 3.78 -4.05
C TYR A 39 4.88 4.96 -3.26
N LYS A 40 4.03 5.92 -2.90
CA LYS A 40 4.43 7.11 -2.16
C LYS A 40 3.52 7.27 -0.94
N PHE A 41 4.09 7.56 0.23
CA PHE A 41 3.31 7.93 1.40
C PHE A 41 2.63 9.27 1.18
N GLY A 42 1.32 9.30 1.39
CA GLY A 42 0.49 10.50 1.29
C GLY A 42 0.53 11.35 2.56
N PRO A 43 -0.19 12.48 2.56
CA PRO A 43 -0.17 13.45 3.66
C PRO A 43 -0.70 12.91 4.99
N ASN A 44 -1.56 11.89 4.98
CA ASN A 44 -2.11 11.28 6.20
C ASN A 44 -1.25 10.13 6.74
N SER A 45 -0.05 9.91 6.18
CA SER A 45 0.92 8.94 6.68
C SER A 45 1.96 9.62 7.57
N HIS A 46 2.26 9.00 8.70
CA HIS A 46 3.14 9.52 9.75
C HIS A 46 4.26 8.51 10.07
N GLY A 47 5.33 8.97 10.72
CA GLY A 47 6.41 8.10 11.22
C GLY A 47 7.33 7.50 10.15
N TRP A 48 7.34 8.06 8.94
CA TRP A 48 8.20 7.62 7.82
C TRP A 48 9.24 8.65 7.40
N LYS A 49 9.12 9.90 7.85
CA LYS A 49 10.11 10.96 7.65
C LYS A 49 11.01 11.01 8.88
N ASP A 50 12.31 11.22 8.66
CA ASP A 50 13.31 11.48 9.71
C ASP A 50 13.02 12.78 10.47
#